data_AF-A0AAV8XDZ8-F1
#
_entry.id   AF-A0AAV8XDZ8-F1
#
_cell.length_a   1.000
_cell.length_b   1.000
_cell.length_c   1.000
_cell.angle_alpha   90.00
_cell.angle_beta   90.00
_cell.angle_gamma   90.00
#
_symmetry.space_group_name_H-M   'P 1'
#
loop_
_entity.id
_entity.type
_entity.pdbx_description
1 polymer ?
#
loop_
_entity_poly.entity_id
_entity_poly.type
_entity_poly.pdbx_seq_one_letter_code
_entity_poly.pdbx_strand_id
1 'polypeptide(L)'
;MEPPLYEVWLLNNRTDAVTELCLMIFPTRSSLDKRMGRSIVHESFNKRKVCPKMVPKLFTPEQKRSRMNILNNIDPDPRLLVTVITYDESWFFTYDPETKRGSG
;
A
#
# COMPACT_ATOMS: atom_id res chain seq x y z
N MET A 1 -14.84 -3.75 23.53
CA MET A 1 -13.63 -2.93 23.43
C MET A 1 -13.27 -2.90 21.96
N GLU A 2 -13.44 -1.78 21.27
CA GLU A 2 -13.09 -1.70 19.84
C GLU A 2 -11.57 -1.72 19.67
N PRO A 3 -11.03 -2.46 18.67
CA PRO A 3 -9.60 -2.51 18.42
C PRO A 3 -9.11 -1.13 17.96
N PRO A 4 -7.92 -0.70 18.39
CA PRO A 4 -7.35 0.58 17.99
C PRO A 4 -7.15 0.64 16.47
N LEU A 5 -7.36 1.81 15.87
CA LEU A 5 -7.36 2.02 14.42
C LEU A 5 -6.10 1.53 13.69
N TYR A 6 -4.96 1.37 14.38
CA TYR A 6 -3.75 0.81 13.80
C TYR A 6 -3.85 -0.70 13.53
N GLU A 7 -4.54 -1.46 14.39
CA GLU A 7 -4.84 -2.89 14.17
C GLU A 7 -5.77 -3.02 12.96
N VAL A 8 -6.79 -2.17 12.89
CA VAL A 8 -7.74 -2.12 11.77
C VAL A 8 -7.03 -1.75 10.46
N TRP A 9 -6.02 -0.86 10.51
CA TRP A 9 -5.20 -0.51 9.35
C TRP A 9 -4.27 -1.64 8.89
N LEU A 10 -3.65 -2.37 9.83
CA LEU A 10 -2.85 -3.57 9.52
C LEU A 10 -3.73 -4.67 8.90
N LEU A 11 -4.94 -4.87 9.43
CA LEU A 11 -5.94 -5.78 8.88
C LEU A 11 -6.46 -5.34 7.49
N ASN A 12 -6.58 -4.04 7.23
CA ASN A 12 -7.10 -3.48 5.98
C ASN A 12 -6.04 -3.33 4.88
N ASN A 13 -4.75 -3.23 5.21
CA ASN A 13 -3.66 -3.37 4.26
C ASN A 13 -3.39 -4.85 4.00
N ARG A 14 -4.26 -5.45 3.18
CA ARG A 14 -4.24 -6.86 2.74
C ARG A 14 -3.02 -7.25 1.88
N THR A 15 -1.83 -6.77 2.18
CA THR A 15 -0.58 -7.38 1.70
C THR A 15 -0.18 -8.55 2.57
N ASP A 16 -0.48 -8.48 3.88
CA ASP A 16 0.15 -9.34 4.87
C ASP A 16 -0.38 -10.77 4.83
N ALA A 17 -1.69 -10.97 4.66
CA ALA A 17 -2.27 -12.32 4.62
C ALA A 17 -1.83 -13.17 3.41
N VAL A 18 -1.51 -12.55 2.27
CA VAL A 18 -1.07 -13.30 1.07
C VAL A 18 0.43 -13.62 1.16
N THR A 19 1.24 -12.69 1.68
CA THR A 19 2.66 -12.96 1.95
C THR A 19 2.84 -13.97 3.07
N GLU A 20 2.08 -13.87 4.17
CA GLU A 20 2.12 -14.83 5.28
C GLU A 20 1.66 -16.23 4.83
N LEU A 21 0.60 -16.33 4.02
CA LEU A 21 0.18 -17.62 3.46
C LEU A 21 1.23 -18.18 2.48
N CYS A 22 1.89 -17.32 1.68
CA CYS A 22 2.97 -17.74 0.78
C CYS A 22 4.19 -18.23 1.56
N LEU A 23 4.58 -17.53 2.63
CA LEU A 23 5.64 -17.91 3.57
C LEU A 23 5.27 -19.14 4.42
N MET A 24 3.99 -19.44 4.63
CA MET A 24 3.52 -20.67 5.29
C MET A 24 3.49 -21.88 4.34
N ILE A 25 3.16 -21.67 3.06
CA ILE A 25 3.15 -22.71 2.01
C ILE A 25 4.59 -23.08 1.59
N PHE A 26 5.52 -22.12 1.54
CA PHE A 26 6.91 -22.34 1.12
C PHE A 26 7.69 -23.39 1.95
N PRO A 27 7.65 -23.39 3.30
CA PRO A 27 8.40 -24.33 4.12
C PRO A 27 7.68 -25.65 4.32
N THR A 28 6.35 -25.71 4.18
CA THR A 28 5.59 -26.94 4.48
C THR A 28 5.55 -27.94 3.33
N ARG A 29 5.80 -27.54 2.08
CA ARG A 29 5.89 -28.48 0.95
C ARG A 29 6.86 -28.02 -0.13
N SER A 30 8.10 -28.49 -0.04
CA SER A 30 9.10 -28.46 -1.11
C SER A 30 8.68 -29.19 -2.40
N SER A 31 7.53 -29.87 -2.39
CA SER A 31 7.00 -30.69 -3.50
C SER A 31 5.70 -30.15 -4.14
N LEU A 32 5.16 -29.02 -3.72
CA LEU A 32 3.95 -28.47 -4.34
C LEU A 32 4.25 -27.88 -5.72
N ASP A 33 3.59 -28.42 -6.74
CA ASP A 33 3.58 -27.83 -8.08
C ASP A 33 3.05 -26.38 -8.03
N LYS A 34 3.68 -25.51 -8.81
CA LYS A 34 3.36 -24.07 -8.85
C LYS A 34 1.90 -23.81 -9.23
N ARG A 35 1.25 -24.70 -10.01
CA ARG A 35 -0.16 -24.57 -10.37
C ARG A 35 -1.07 -24.92 -9.21
N MET A 36 -0.72 -25.96 -8.45
CA MET A 36 -1.44 -26.35 -7.23
C MET A 36 -1.41 -25.23 -6.19
N GLY A 37 -0.24 -24.61 -5.99
CA GLY A 37 -0.13 -23.44 -5.11
C GLY A 37 -1.02 -22.27 -5.55
N ARG A 38 -1.13 -22.02 -6.87
CA ARG A 38 -2.01 -20.97 -7.41
C ARG A 38 -3.49 -21.29 -7.22
N SER A 39 -3.91 -22.53 -7.47
CA SER A 39 -5.30 -22.98 -7.28
C SER A 39 -5.71 -22.85 -5.81
N ILE A 40 -4.88 -23.29 -4.85
CA ILE A 40 -5.20 -23.17 -3.42
C ILE A 40 -5.42 -21.69 -3.02
N VAL A 41 -4.52 -20.79 -3.43
CA VAL A 41 -4.62 -19.35 -3.11
C VAL A 41 -5.88 -18.72 -3.72
N HIS A 42 -6.20 -19.06 -4.97
CA HIS A 42 -7.28 -18.41 -5.71
C HIS A 42 -8.66 -19.06 -5.50
N GLU A 43 -8.73 -20.38 -5.40
CA GLU A 43 -9.97 -21.16 -5.33
C GLU A 43 -10.35 -21.48 -3.89
N SER A 44 -9.40 -21.95 -3.06
CA SER A 44 -9.70 -22.30 -1.67
C SER A 44 -9.76 -21.08 -0.76
N PHE A 45 -8.90 -20.08 -0.99
CA PHE A 45 -8.84 -18.87 -0.15
C PHE A 45 -9.43 -17.61 -0.80
N ASN A 46 -9.89 -17.71 -2.07
CA ASN A 46 -10.44 -16.60 -2.85
C ASN A 46 -9.56 -15.33 -2.81
N LYS A 47 -8.23 -15.50 -2.82
CA LYS A 47 -7.27 -14.39 -2.81
C LYS A 47 -6.81 -14.10 -4.24
N ARG A 48 -6.74 -12.82 -4.57
CA ARG A 48 -6.16 -12.33 -5.83
C ARG A 48 -4.80 -11.71 -5.56
N LYS A 49 -3.88 -11.83 -6.52
CA LYS A 49 -2.59 -11.13 -6.45
C LYS A 49 -2.87 -9.63 -6.46
N VAL A 50 -2.46 -8.94 -5.41
CA VAL A 50 -2.46 -7.47 -5.34
C VAL A 50 -1.01 -7.03 -5.49
N CYS A 51 -0.74 -6.14 -6.44
CA CYS A 51 0.58 -5.51 -6.52
C CYS A 51 0.80 -4.67 -5.27
N PRO A 52 1.98 -4.75 -4.61
CA PRO A 52 2.27 -3.88 -3.48
C PRO A 52 2.17 -2.42 -3.93
N LYS A 53 1.47 -1.61 -3.14
CA LYS A 53 1.44 -0.17 -3.37
C LYS A 53 2.79 0.41 -2.95
N MET A 54 3.38 1.26 -3.78
CA MET A 54 4.57 2.01 -3.37
C MET A 54 4.15 3.06 -2.34
N VAL A 55 4.72 2.97 -1.15
CA VAL A 55 4.56 3.98 -0.10
C VAL A 55 5.86 4.80 -0.08
N PRO A 56 5.81 6.13 -0.30
CA PRO A 56 7.01 6.96 -0.41
C PRO A 56 7.94 6.91 0.81
N LYS A 57 7.38 6.59 1.99
CA LYS A 57 8.11 6.53 3.24
C LYS A 57 7.51 5.50 4.18
N LEU A 58 8.36 4.68 4.81
CA LEU A 58 7.95 3.87 5.94
C LEU A 58 7.85 4.76 7.19
N PHE A 59 6.64 4.87 7.75
CA PHE A 59 6.41 5.69 8.94
C PHE A 59 6.74 4.92 10.23
N THR A 60 7.36 5.61 11.19
CA THR A 60 7.51 5.10 12.57
C THR A 60 6.15 5.07 13.29
N PRO A 61 5.99 4.29 14.38
CA PRO A 61 4.76 4.28 15.16
C PRO A 61 4.31 5.66 15.64
N GLU A 62 5.26 6.52 16.02
CA GLU A 62 5.02 7.88 16.49
C GLU A 62 4.52 8.78 15.35
N GLN A 63 5.12 8.65 14.16
CA GLN A 63 4.67 9.37 12.96
C GLN A 63 3.24 8.95 12.56
N LYS A 64 2.90 7.67 12.67
CA LYS A 64 1.53 7.18 12.43
C LYS A 64 0.54 7.80 13.43
N ARG A 65 0.90 7.80 14.72
CA ARG A 65 0.08 8.40 15.79
C ARG A 65 -0.11 9.90 15.58
N SER A 66 0.96 10.64 15.27
CA SER A 66 0.91 12.07 15.01
C SER A 66 -0.03 12.41 13.85
N ARG A 67 0.06 11.68 12.72
CA ARG A 67 -0.83 11.86 11.57
C ARG A 67 -2.30 11.61 11.92
N MET A 68 -2.57 10.59 12.74
CA MET A 68 -3.93 10.29 13.19
C MET A 68 -4.47 11.36 14.13
N ASN A 69 -3.66 11.86 15.05
CA ASN A 69 -4.05 12.96 15.93
C ASN A 69 -4.39 14.23 15.15
N ILE A 70 -3.59 14.57 14.13
CA ILE A 70 -3.90 15.71 13.24
C ILE A 70 -5.26 15.49 12.58
N LEU A 71 -5.50 14.31 11.99
CA LEU A 71 -6.77 14.02 11.32
C LEU A 71 -7.98 14.07 12.26
N ASN A 72 -7.85 13.54 13.48
CA ASN A 72 -8.91 13.56 14.48
C ASN A 72 -9.23 14.97 15.01
N ASN A 73 -8.30 15.91 14.88
CA ASN A 73 -8.46 17.29 15.32
C ASN A 73 -8.94 18.23 14.20
N ILE A 74 -9.12 17.73 12.97
CA ILE A 74 -9.71 18.51 11.87
C ILE A 74 -11.22 18.59 12.10
N ASP A 75 -11.76 19.80 12.01
CA ASP A 75 -13.20 20.06 12.10
C ASP A 75 -13.95 19.29 11.00
N PRO A 76 -15.00 18.51 11.32
CA PRO A 76 -15.83 17.84 10.32
C PRO A 76 -16.70 18.79 9.47
N ASP A 77 -16.60 20.13 9.58
CA ASP A 77 -17.32 21.08 8.73
C ASP A 77 -17.13 20.72 7.23
N PRO A 78 -18.22 20.37 6.51
CA PRO A 78 -18.17 20.06 5.09
C PRO A 78 -17.60 21.20 4.21
N ARG A 79 -17.59 22.43 4.72
CA ARG A 79 -17.09 23.62 4.01
C ARG A 79 -15.61 23.88 4.25
N LEU A 80 -14.95 23.14 5.15
CA LEU A 80 -13.53 23.34 5.48
C LEU A 80 -12.65 23.29 4.21
N LEU A 81 -12.90 22.30 3.34
CA LEU A 81 -12.14 22.14 2.09
C LEU A 81 -12.35 23.27 1.07
N VAL A 82 -13.43 24.05 1.19
CA VAL A 82 -13.69 25.21 0.30
C VAL A 82 -12.76 26.38 0.64
N THR A 83 -12.32 26.48 1.90
CA THR A 83 -11.43 27.56 2.37
C THR A 83 -9.94 27.22 2.30
N VAL A 84 -9.60 25.95 2.10
CA VAL A 84 -8.20 25.49 2.12
C VAL A 84 -7.54 25.77 0.78
N ILE A 85 -6.51 26.62 0.79
CA ILE A 85 -5.61 26.83 -0.33
C ILE A 85 -4.35 26.00 -0.08
N THR A 86 -4.03 25.07 -0.98
CA THR A 86 -2.80 24.27 -0.93
C THR A 86 -1.83 24.72 -2.01
N TYR A 87 -0.53 24.67 -1.71
CA TYR A 87 0.53 24.86 -2.68
C TYR A 87 1.52 23.69 -2.57
N ASP A 88 1.92 23.16 -3.72
CA ASP A 88 2.97 22.13 -3.81
C ASP A 88 3.76 22.32 -5.10
N GLU A 89 5.02 21.92 -5.08
CA GLU A 89 5.93 22.05 -6.23
C GLU A 89 6.17 20.67 -6.84
N SER A 90 5.98 20.58 -8.16
CA SER A 90 6.25 19.36 -8.92
C SER A 90 7.35 19.62 -9.94
N TRP A 91 8.28 18.68 -10.02
CA TRP A 91 9.35 18.71 -11.03
C TRP A 91 8.78 18.30 -12.39
N PHE A 92 8.83 19.21 -13.36
CA PHE A 92 8.49 18.92 -14.76
C PHE A 92 9.76 18.71 -15.56
N PHE A 93 9.96 17.50 -16.07
CA PHE A 93 11.07 17.21 -16.96
C PHE A 93 10.72 17.64 -18.39
N THR A 94 11.45 18.60 -18.95
CA THR A 94 11.33 18.94 -20.37
C THR A 94 12.09 17.91 -21.19
N TYR A 95 11.36 17.05 -21.90
CA TYR A 95 11.94 16.10 -22.82
C TYR A 95 12.33 16.80 -24.12
N ASP A 96 13.63 16.79 -24.45
CA ASP A 96 14.13 17.20 -25.77
C ASP A 96 14.29 15.95 -26.65
N PRO A 97 13.40 15.71 -27.64
CA PRO A 97 13.50 14.56 -28.53
C PRO A 97 14.76 14.56 -29.40
N GLU A 98 15.40 15.72 -29.64
CA GLU A 98 16.58 15.82 -30.51
C GLU A 98 17.87 15.34 -29.84
N THR A 99 17.91 15.25 -28.50
CA THR A 99 19.04 14.67 -27.76
C THR A 99 19.13 13.14 -27.89
N LYS A 100 18.08 12.48 -28.42
CA LYS A 100 18.02 11.04 -28.66
C LYS A 100 18.57 10.66 -30.05
N ARG A 101 19.68 11.27 -30.46
CA ARG A 101 20.46 10.82 -31.63
C ARG A 101 21.84 10.40 -31.16
N GLY A 102 22.05 9.12 -30.87
CA GLY A 102 23.39 8.65 -30.51
C GLY A 102 23.57 7.26 -29.91
N SER A 103 22.63 6.33 -30.07
CA SER A 103 22.86 4.92 -29.73
C SER A 103 21.99 4.00 -30.58
N GLY A 104 22.42 3.88 -31.84
CA GLY A 104 22.06 2.79 -32.75
C GLY A 104 23.33 2.04 -33.11
#